data_AF-A0A3B8M6Q2-F1
#
_entry.id   AF-A0A3B8M6Q2-F1
#
_cell.length_a   1.000
_cell.length_b   1.000
_cell.length_c   1.000
_cell.angle_alpha   90.00
_cell.angle_beta   90.00
_cell.angle_gamma   90.00
#
_symmetry.space_group_name_H-M   'P 1'
#
loop_
_entity.id
_entity.type
_entity.pdbx_description
1 polymer ?
#
loop_
_entity_poly.entity_id
_entity_poly.type
_entity_poly.pdbx_seq_one_letter_code
_entity_poly.pdbx_strand_id
1 'polypeptide(L)' 'ADQIATGHWLLFQPCTDASTGGAVWLAATYEDQYEKQEDVWMISRLSIEVAFFSPYEKGWAEQQFLDGREP' A
#
# COMPACT_ATOMS: atom_id res chain seq x y z
N ALA A 1 -19.82 -10.00 -21.87
CA ALA A 1 -19.59 -8.69 -21.23
C ALA A 1 -18.29 -8.82 -20.47
N ASP A 2 -17.41 -7.83 -20.59
CA ASP A 2 -16.15 -7.83 -19.85
C ASP A 2 -16.46 -7.84 -18.35
N GLN A 3 -15.78 -8.71 -17.60
CA GLN A 3 -16.01 -8.82 -16.17
C GLN A 3 -15.03 -7.92 -15.44
N ILE A 4 -15.57 -7.03 -14.61
CA ILE A 4 -14.81 -6.11 -13.77
C ILE A 4 -15.08 -6.40 -12.30
N ALA A 5 -14.09 -6.15 -11.44
CA ALA A 5 -14.22 -6.20 -9.99
C ALA A 5 -13.41 -5.08 -9.35
N THR A 6 -13.73 -4.74 -8.10
CA THR A 6 -12.97 -3.80 -7.28
C THR A 6 -12.52 -4.45 -5.98
N GLY A 7 -11.42 -3.96 -5.42
CA GLY A 7 -10.88 -4.43 -4.14
C GLY A 7 -10.46 -3.27 -3.25
N HIS A 8 -10.73 -3.40 -1.96
CA HIS A 8 -10.26 -2.47 -0.93
C HIS A 8 -9.41 -3.25 0.07
N TRP A 9 -8.16 -2.84 0.25
CA TRP A 9 -7.20 -3.60 1.06
C TRP A 9 -6.47 -2.70 2.03
N LEU A 10 -6.13 -3.27 3.20
CA LEU A 10 -5.18 -2.68 4.12
C LEU A 10 -3.80 -3.26 3.83
N LEU A 11 -2.81 -2.37 3.70
CA LEU A 11 -1.40 -2.72 3.58
C LEU A 11 -0.71 -2.47 4.92
N PHE A 12 0.04 -3.47 5.37
CA PHE A 12 1.09 -3.29 6.35
C PHE A 12 2.32 -4.06 5.87
N GLN A 13 3.39 -3.32 5.53
CA GLN A 13 4.53 -3.85 4.79
C GLN A 13 5.86 -3.44 5.46
N PRO A 14 6.77 -4.38 5.74
CA PRO A 14 8.18 -4.07 5.92
C PRO A 14 8.81 -3.74 4.55
N CYS A 15 9.58 -2.66 4.48
CA CYS A 15 10.34 -2.29 3.29
C CYS A 15 11.72 -1.74 3.67
N THR A 16 12.57 -1.60 2.66
CA THR A 16 13.87 -0.94 2.79
C THR A 16 13.80 0.38 2.04
N ASP A 17 14.21 1.46 2.70
CA ASP A 17 14.39 2.76 2.05
C ASP A 17 15.54 2.65 1.04
N ALA A 18 15.23 2.89 -0.24
CA ALA A 18 16.21 2.78 -1.32
C ALA A 18 17.33 3.82 -1.25
N SER A 19 17.12 4.94 -0.55
CA SER A 19 18.10 6.02 -0.41
C SER A 19 19.06 5.81 0.75
N THR A 20 18.58 5.24 1.86
CA THR A 20 19.37 5.06 3.09
C THR A 20 19.78 3.61 3.35
N GLY A 21 19.10 2.65 2.74
CA GLY A 21 19.23 1.22 3.04
C GLY A 21 18.59 0.81 4.38
N GLY A 22 17.93 1.73 5.07
CA GLY A 22 17.32 1.49 6.38
C GLY A 22 16.01 0.69 6.29
N ALA A 23 15.72 -0.10 7.33
CA ALA A 23 14.46 -0.80 7.46
C ALA A 23 13.32 0.15 7.88
N VAL A 24 12.18 0.05 7.22
CA VAL A 24 11.03 0.95 7.34
C VAL A 24 9.73 0.15 7.38
N TRP A 25 8.76 0.62 8.16
CA TRP A 25 7.37 0.18 8.11
C TRP A 25 6.56 1.10 7.20
N LEU A 26 5.74 0.51 6.34
CA LEU A 26 4.73 1.19 5.52
C LEU A 26 3.34 0.68 5.90
N ALA A 27 2.41 1.59 6.16
CA ALA A 27 0.98 1.29 6.16
C ALA A 27 0.26 2.14 5.13
N ALA A 28 -0.71 1.55 4.44
CA ALA A 28 -1.49 2.19 3.40
C ALA A 28 -2.85 1.50 3.20
N THR A 29 -3.70 2.10 2.38
CA THR A 29 -4.87 1.45 1.78
C THR A 29 -4.66 1.28 0.28
N TYR A 30 -5.17 0.19 -0.29
CA TYR A 30 -5.31 0.03 -1.73
C TYR A 30 -6.77 0.14 -2.16
N GLU A 31 -6.96 0.80 -3.30
CA GLU A 31 -8.19 0.74 -4.09
C GLU A 31 -7.84 0.20 -5.48
N ASP A 32 -8.19 -1.07 -5.71
CA ASP A 32 -7.83 -1.81 -6.91
C ASP A 32 -9.02 -2.00 -7.84
N GLN A 33 -8.72 -2.08 -9.14
CA GLN A 33 -9.65 -2.56 -10.17
C GLN A 33 -9.05 -3.80 -10.83
N TYR A 34 -9.92 -4.77 -11.09
CA TYR A 34 -9.58 -6.01 -11.76
C TYR A 34 -10.42 -6.19 -13.03
N GLU A 35 -9.81 -6.76 -14.04
CA GLU A 35 -10.45 -7.14 -15.30
C GLU A 35 -10.15 -8.60 -15.59
N LYS A 36 -11.17 -9.35 -16.03
CA LYS A 36 -10.98 -10.73 -16.46
C LYS A 36 -10.62 -10.76 -17.95
N GLN A 37 -9.41 -11.21 -18.27
CA GLN A 37 -8.90 -11.34 -19.64
C GLN A 37 -8.58 -12.81 -19.89
N GLU A 38 -9.13 -13.39 -20.96
CA GLU A 38 -8.90 -14.81 -21.33
C GLU A 38 -9.12 -15.78 -20.15
N ASP A 39 -10.21 -15.57 -19.40
CA ASP A 39 -10.57 -16.29 -18.18
C ASP A 39 -9.63 -16.14 -16.98
N VAL A 40 -8.64 -15.24 -17.03
CA VAL A 40 -7.72 -14.92 -15.93
C VAL A 40 -8.03 -13.53 -15.36
N TRP A 41 -8.08 -13.41 -14.04
CA TRP A 41 -8.21 -12.11 -13.37
C TRP A 41 -6.87 -11.39 -13.29
N MET A 42 -6.82 -10.16 -13.77
CA MET A 42 -5.64 -9.29 -13.77
C MET A 42 -5.95 -8.00 -13.03
N ILE A 43 -4.94 -7.38 -12.41
CA ILE A 43 -5.04 -6.02 -11.86
C ILE A 43 -4.97 -5.04 -13.02
N SER A 44 -6.04 -4.30 -13.29
CA SER A 44 -6.07 -3.27 -14.34
C SER A 44 -5.70 -1.88 -13.80
N ARG A 45 -5.95 -1.63 -12.52
CA ARG A 45 -5.51 -0.41 -11.82
C ARG A 45 -5.25 -0.71 -10.35
N LEU A 46 -4.20 -0.11 -9.81
CA LEU A 46 -3.87 -0.10 -8.40
C LEU A 46 -3.65 1.33 -7.95
N SER A 47 -4.39 1.75 -6.93
CA SER A 47 -4.26 3.07 -6.29
C SER A 47 -3.87 2.86 -4.84
N ILE A 48 -2.83 3.55 -4.38
CA ILE A 48 -2.35 3.47 -3.00
C ILE A 48 -2.52 4.81 -2.31
N GLU A 49 -3.07 4.79 -1.10
CA GLU A 49 -3.10 5.94 -0.20
C GLU A 49 -2.26 5.63 1.03
N VAL A 50 -1.14 6.33 1.17
CA VAL A 50 -0.17 6.07 2.24
C VAL A 50 -0.67 6.66 3.55
N ALA A 51 -0.74 5.81 4.59
CA ALA A 51 -1.04 6.24 5.95
C ALA A 51 0.24 6.60 6.71
N PHE A 52 1.34 5.84 6.58
CA PHE A 52 2.63 6.28 7.11
C PHE A 52 3.78 5.51 6.50
N PHE A 53 4.96 6.14 6.57
CA PHE A 53 6.23 5.43 6.69
C PHE A 53 6.81 5.67 8.08
N SER A 54 7.56 4.73 8.64
CA SER A 54 8.20 4.90 9.95
C SER A 54 9.48 4.08 10.07
N PRO A 55 10.53 4.53 10.80
CA PRO A 55 11.70 3.70 11.02
C PRO A 55 11.30 2.40 11.72
N TYR A 56 11.88 1.28 11.30
CA TYR A 56 11.61 -0.02 11.92
C TYR A 56 11.77 0.01 13.45
N GLU A 57 12.83 0.66 13.94
CA GLU A 57 13.21 0.68 15.36
C GLU A 57 12.28 1.53 16.23
N LYS A 58 11.74 2.63 15.69
CA LYS A 58 10.89 3.55 16.45
C LYS A 58 9.41 3.24 16.30
N GLY A 59 9.00 2.77 15.13
CA GLY A 59 7.61 2.47 14.82
C GLY A 59 6.73 3.73 14.71
N TRP A 60 5.52 3.51 14.20
CA TRP A 60 4.61 4.57 13.75
C TRP A 60 3.93 5.34 14.88
N ALA A 61 3.95 4.79 16.09
CA ALA A 61 3.43 5.46 17.28
C ALA A 61 4.35 6.60 17.75
N GLU A 62 5.66 6.46 17.55
CA GLU A 62 6.66 7.46 17.96
C GLU A 62 7.05 8.39 16.80
N GLN A 63 7.26 7.87 15.59
CA GLN A 63 7.75 8.66 14.47
C GLN A 63 7.13 8.24 13.13
N GLN A 64 6.41 9.16 12.49
CA GLN A 64 5.97 9.04 11.09
C GLN A 64 6.88 9.88 10.18
N PHE A 65 7.14 9.42 8.97
CA PHE A 65 7.98 10.10 7.97
C PHE A 65 7.18 10.94 6.97
N LEU A 66 5.91 10.60 6.75
CA LEU A 66 4.96 11.37 5.96
C LEU A 66 3.74 11.62 6.83
N ASP A 67 3.09 12.78 6.68
CA ASP A 67 1.78 13.00 7.28
C ASP A 67 0.81 11.99 6.68
N GLY A 68 0.34 11.08 7.52
CA GLY A 68 -0.75 10.18 7.18
C GLY A 68 -2.07 10.88 7.05
N ARG A 69 -3.06 10.21 6.45
CA ARG A 69 -4.46 10.57 6.71
C ARG A 69 -4.69 10.55 8.24
N GLU A 70 -5.42 11.54 8.76
CA GLU A 70 -5.83 11.52 10.16
C GLU A 70 -6.56 10.19 10.47
N PRO A 71 -6.35 9.59 11.68
CA PRO A 71 -6.98 8.34 12.07
C PRO A 71 -8.50 8.28 11.86
#